data_AF-A0A1H7VV14-F1
#
_entry.id   AF-A0A1H7VV14-F1
#
_cell.length_a   1.000
_cell.length_b   1.000
_cell.length_c   1.000
_cell.angle_alpha   90.00
_cell.angle_beta   90.00
_cell.angle_gamma   90.00
#
_symmetry.space_group_name_H-M   'P 1'
#
loop_
_entity.id
_entity.type
_entity.pdbx_description
1 polymer ?
#
loop_
_entity_poly.entity_id
_entity_poly.type
_entity_poly.pdbx_seq_one_letter_code
_entity_poly.pdbx_strand_id
1 'polypeptide(L)'
;MAEIAVKGKKLSMEYLDIVDENGNPTGETVERAYAHRNGVRHRTSHVWILRKREGKIQVLLQERADTKSLPGCYDISSAGHITAGQDFRESAVRELHEELGFRYHNLENFRK
;
A
#
# COMPACT_ATOMS: atom_id res chain seq x y z
N MET A 1 -18.01 -15.88 -16.37
CA MET A 1 -17.01 -14.83 -16.65
C MET A 1 -17.76 -13.57 -17.05
N ALA A 2 -17.87 -12.59 -16.15
CA ALA A 2 -18.44 -11.29 -16.45
C ALA A 2 -17.49 -10.23 -15.90
N GLU A 3 -16.80 -9.52 -16.78
CA GLU A 3 -16.03 -8.33 -16.47
C GLU A 3 -16.96 -7.12 -16.50
N ILE A 4 -17.13 -6.45 -15.36
CA ILE A 4 -17.76 -5.12 -15.31
C ILE A 4 -16.62 -4.12 -15.17
N ALA A 5 -16.15 -3.59 -16.30
CA ALA A 5 -15.15 -2.53 -16.31
C ALA A 5 -15.80 -1.21 -15.83
N VAL A 6 -15.52 -0.82 -14.59
CA VAL A 6 -15.65 0.58 -14.17
C VAL A 6 -14.36 1.30 -14.59
N LYS A 7 -14.51 2.39 -15.35
CA LYS A 7 -13.44 3.18 -15.98
C LYS A 7 -12.10 3.15 -15.21
N GLY A 8 -11.13 2.45 -15.79
CA GLY A 8 -9.69 2.64 -15.50
C GLY A 8 -9.06 1.75 -14.44
N LYS A 9 -9.82 0.99 -13.63
CA LYS A 9 -9.23 0.05 -12.66
C LYS A 9 -9.68 -1.37 -12.98
N LYS A 10 -8.74 -2.23 -13.38
CA LYS A 10 -8.98 -3.67 -13.54
C LYS A 10 -9.50 -4.17 -12.20
N LEU A 11 -10.73 -4.70 -12.16
CA LEU A 11 -11.28 -5.40 -10.99
C LEU A 11 -10.59 -6.76 -10.89
N SER A 12 -9.28 -6.78 -10.63
CA SER A 12 -8.61 -8.00 -10.23
C SER A 12 -8.96 -8.24 -8.77
N MET A 13 -9.50 -9.41 -8.46
CA MET A 13 -9.58 -9.90 -7.09
C MET A 13 -8.17 -9.87 -6.50
N GLU A 14 -7.99 -9.08 -5.44
CA GLU A 14 -6.72 -8.92 -4.74
C GLU A 14 -6.70 -9.86 -3.54
N TYR A 15 -5.67 -10.72 -3.48
CA TYR A 15 -5.47 -11.68 -2.40
C TYR A 15 -4.30 -11.24 -1.52
N LEU A 16 -4.44 -11.44 -0.22
CA LEU A 16 -3.48 -11.07 0.81
C LEU A 16 -3.07 -12.30 1.60
N ASP A 17 -1.83 -12.35 2.08
CA ASP A 17 -1.43 -13.40 3.03
C ASP A 17 -2.13 -13.18 4.38
N ILE A 18 -2.69 -14.26 4.93
CA ILE A 18 -3.12 -14.28 6.33
C ILE A 18 -1.86 -14.40 7.19
N VAL A 19 -1.75 -13.54 8.20
CA VAL A 19 -0.59 -13.54 9.09
C VAL A 19 -0.94 -13.84 10.53
N ASP A 20 0.03 -14.44 11.23
CA ASP A 20 -0.03 -14.65 12.67
C ASP A 20 0.10 -13.31 13.45
N GLU A 21 0.10 -13.40 14.77
CA GLU A 21 0.27 -12.25 15.67
C GLU A 21 1.62 -11.53 15.56
N ASN A 22 2.64 -12.21 15.03
CA ASN A 22 3.97 -11.67 14.81
C ASN A 22 4.13 -11.10 13.39
N GLY A 23 3.09 -11.20 12.56
CA GLY A 23 3.09 -10.73 11.17
C GLY A 23 3.71 -11.71 10.18
N ASN A 24 3.98 -12.96 10.56
CA ASN A 24 4.49 -13.98 9.66
C ASN A 24 3.37 -14.58 8.81
N PRO A 25 3.57 -14.78 7.49
CA PRO A 25 2.64 -15.51 6.65
C PRO A 25 2.37 -16.93 7.18
N THR A 26 1.09 -17.28 7.28
CA THR A 26 0.62 -18.60 7.71
C THR A 26 0.66 -19.64 6.60
N GLY A 27 0.81 -19.21 5.34
CA GLY A 27 0.65 -20.04 4.15
C GLY A 27 -0.76 -20.00 3.54
N GLU A 28 -1.73 -19.41 4.25
CA GLU A 28 -3.08 -19.19 3.74
C GLU A 28 -3.24 -17.77 3.17
N THR A 29 -4.18 -17.62 2.23
CA THR A 29 -4.51 -16.34 1.60
C THR A 29 -5.99 -16.03 1.73
N VAL A 30 -6.31 -14.74 1.67
CA VAL A 30 -7.67 -14.22 1.83
C VAL A 30 -7.94 -13.11 0.82
N GLU A 31 -9.16 -13.02 0.31
CA GLU A 31 -9.57 -11.89 -0.51
C GLU A 31 -9.56 -10.60 0.34
N ARG A 32 -8.98 -9.51 -0.19
CA ARG A 32 -8.89 -8.21 0.49
C ARG A 32 -10.23 -7.72 1.05
N ALA A 33 -11.30 -7.83 0.26
CA ALA A 33 -12.64 -7.40 0.69
C ALA A 33 -13.15 -8.21 1.88
N TYR A 34 -12.91 -9.52 1.89
CA TYR A 34 -13.23 -10.39 3.01
C TYR A 34 -12.37 -10.08 4.24
N ALA A 35 -11.07 -9.85 4.05
CA ALA A 35 -10.15 -9.53 5.13
C ALA A 35 -10.56 -8.26 5.89
N HIS A 36 -10.89 -7.20 5.15
CA HIS A 36 -11.38 -5.95 5.74
C HIS A 36 -12.72 -6.11 6.44
N ARG A 37 -13.64 -6.90 5.88
CA ARG A 37 -14.97 -7.13 6.45
C ARG A 37 -14.92 -7.91 7.76
N ASN A 38 -14.04 -8.91 7.84
CA ASN A 38 -13.99 -9.86 8.96
C ASN A 38 -12.80 -9.62 9.91
N GLY A 39 -12.02 -8.56 9.69
CA GLY A 39 -10.85 -8.25 10.53
C GLY A 39 -9.73 -9.30 10.44
N VAL A 40 -9.60 -9.99 9.30
CA VAL A 40 -8.52 -10.97 9.10
C VAL A 40 -7.20 -10.22 9.04
N ARG A 41 -6.24 -10.62 9.88
CA ARG A 41 -4.92 -9.99 9.93
C ARG A 41 -4.15 -10.27 8.63
N HIS A 42 -3.66 -9.19 8.02
CA HIS A 42 -2.91 -9.19 6.77
C HIS A 42 -1.86 -8.08 6.80
N ARG A 43 -0.92 -8.10 5.86
CA ARG A 43 0.22 -7.16 5.83
C ARG A 43 -0.05 -5.95 4.94
N THR A 44 0.50 -4.81 5.34
CA THR A 44 0.55 -3.57 4.54
C THR A 44 1.97 -3.02 4.52
N SER A 45 2.30 -2.21 3.52
CA SER A 45 3.54 -1.44 3.45
C SER A 45 3.25 0.05 3.61
N HIS A 46 4.01 0.70 4.48
CA HIS A 46 3.88 2.13 4.79
C HIS A 46 5.19 2.85 4.46
N VAL A 47 5.12 3.88 3.62
CA VAL A 47 6.27 4.70 3.22
C VAL A 47 6.11 6.11 3.78
N TRP A 48 7.16 6.61 4.44
CA TRP A 48 7.24 7.97 4.96
C TRP A 48 8.28 8.76 4.17
N ILE A 49 7.85 9.87 3.58
CA ILE A 49 8.72 10.81 2.88
C ILE A 49 8.94 12.03 3.76
N LEU A 50 10.21 12.29 4.06
CA LEU A 50 10.63 13.40 4.89
C LEU A 50 11.58 14.29 4.09
N ARG A 51 11.53 15.60 4.35
CA ARG A 51 12.53 16.54 3.87
C ARG A 51 12.96 17.47 4.99
N LYS A 52 14.23 17.90 4.95
CA LYS A 52 14.73 18.97 5.82
C LYS A 52 14.68 20.29 5.06
N ARG A 53 13.99 21.29 5.61
CA ARG A 53 13.91 22.66 5.06
C ARG A 53 13.99 23.65 6.20
N GLU A 54 14.87 24.65 6.07
CA GLU A 54 15.03 25.72 7.07
C GLU A 54 15.27 25.16 8.50
N GLY A 55 16.10 24.11 8.60
CA GLY A 55 16.43 23.46 9.87
C GLY A 55 15.34 22.56 10.45
N LYS A 56 14.13 22.52 9.86
CA LYS A 56 12.99 21.73 10.33
C LYS A 56 12.77 20.48 9.47
N ILE A 57 12.25 19.42 10.09
CA ILE A 57 11.75 18.23 9.39
C ILE A 57 10.30 18.48 8.96
N GLN A 58 10.01 18.22 7.69
CA GLN A 58 8.67 18.23 7.13
C GLN A 58 8.34 16.83 6.63
N VAL A 59 7.12 16.38 6.91
CA VAL A 59 6.59 15.08 6.47
C VAL A 59 5.56 15.33 5.38
N LEU A 60 5.63 14.56 4.30
CA LEU A 60 4.60 14.58 3.27
C LEU A 60 3.42 13.71 3.73
N LEU A 61 2.24 14.31 3.86
CA LEU A 61 0.98 13.58 4.07
C LEU A 61 0.21 13.53 2.76
N GLN A 62 -0.55 12.45 2.57
CA GLN A 62 -1.39 12.26 1.39
C GLN A 62 -2.85 12.52 1.75
N GLU A 63 -3.55 13.33 0.96
CA GLU A 63 -5.00 13.42 1.06
C GLU A 63 -5.65 12.27 0.28
N ARG A 64 -6.56 11.53 0.94
CA ARG A 64 -7.16 10.32 0.38
C ARG A 64 -8.20 10.67 -0.67
N ALA A 65 -8.07 10.07 -1.86
CA ALA A 65 -9.01 10.25 -2.95
C ALA A 65 -10.42 9.74 -2.62
N ASP A 66 -11.44 10.30 -3.29
CA ASP A 66 -12.87 9.98 -3.09
C ASP A 66 -13.23 8.49 -3.29
N THR A 67 -12.39 7.75 -4.01
CA THR A 67 -12.58 6.32 -4.29
C THR A 67 -12.02 5.40 -3.20
N LYS A 68 -11.32 5.94 -2.21
CA LYS A 68 -10.73 5.18 -1.10
C LYS A 68 -11.66 5.21 0.12
N SER A 69 -11.45 4.30 1.07
CA SER A 69 -12.11 4.41 2.39
C SER A 69 -11.68 5.70 3.09
N LEU A 70 -12.56 6.33 3.87
CA LEU A 70 -12.27 7.61 4.56
C LEU A 70 -11.74 8.70 3.60
N PRO A 71 -12.53 9.09 2.58
CA PRO A 71 -12.11 10.10 1.59
C PRO A 71 -11.90 11.48 2.25
N GLY A 72 -10.97 12.27 1.71
CA GLY A 72 -10.62 13.61 2.19
C GLY A 72 -9.84 13.65 3.51
N CYS A 73 -9.61 12.50 4.16
CA CYS A 73 -8.73 12.43 5.32
C CYS A 73 -7.25 12.41 4.90
N TYR A 74 -6.37 12.92 5.76
CA TYR A 74 -4.93 12.76 5.59
C TYR A 74 -4.48 11.36 6.00
N ASP A 75 -3.54 10.84 5.23
CA ASP A 75 -2.83 9.59 5.44
C ASP A 75 -1.31 9.81 5.37
N ILE A 76 -0.54 8.77 5.65
CA ILE A 76 0.91 8.75 5.44
C ILE A 76 1.28 8.97 3.97
N SER A 77 2.57 9.15 3.67
CA SER A 77 3.01 9.55 2.32
C SER A 77 2.61 8.57 1.22
N SER A 78 2.66 7.26 1.48
CA SER A 78 2.06 6.23 0.65
C SER A 78 1.83 4.97 1.47
N ALA A 79 0.69 4.31 1.27
CA ALA A 79 0.28 3.13 2.01
C ALA A 79 -0.53 2.18 1.15
N GLY A 80 -0.20 0.89 1.20
CA GLY A 80 -0.96 -0.11 0.48
C GLY A 80 -0.76 -1.53 0.98
N HIS A 81 -1.54 -2.42 0.38
CA HIS A 81 -1.58 -3.83 0.73
C HIS A 81 -0.35 -4.56 0.17
N ILE A 82 0.13 -5.56 0.91
CA ILE A 82 1.11 -6.51 0.38
C ILE A 82 0.34 -7.66 -0.22
N THR A 83 0.39 -7.78 -1.55
CA THR A 83 -0.23 -8.88 -2.28
C THR A 83 0.33 -10.23 -1.78
N ALA A 84 -0.50 -11.25 -1.75
CA ALA A 84 -0.11 -12.60 -1.36
C ALA A 84 1.19 -13.05 -2.04
N GLY A 85 2.12 -13.58 -1.24
CA GLY A 85 3.43 -14.05 -1.70
C GLY A 85 4.44 -12.94 -2.03
N GLN A 86 4.10 -11.66 -1.91
CA GLN A 86 5.05 -10.55 -2.11
C GLN A 86 5.76 -10.14 -0.81
N ASP A 87 6.90 -9.47 -0.98
CA ASP A 87 7.68 -8.89 0.10
C ASP A 87 7.38 -7.38 0.29
N PHE A 88 7.71 -6.88 1.47
CA PHE A 88 7.48 -5.49 1.90
C PHE A 88 8.14 -4.49 0.95
N ARG A 89 9.38 -4.75 0.51
CA ARG A 89 10.16 -3.80 -0.29
C ARG A 89 9.55 -3.56 -1.68
N GLU A 90 9.22 -4.64 -2.37
CA GLU A 90 8.64 -4.55 -3.72
C GLU A 90 7.26 -3.92 -3.69
N SER A 91 6.44 -4.29 -2.70
CA SER A 91 5.13 -3.70 -2.47
C SER A 91 5.22 -2.20 -2.19
N ALA A 92 6.14 -1.78 -1.31
CA ALA A 92 6.34 -0.38 -0.98
C ALA A 92 6.73 0.47 -2.21
N VAL A 93 7.64 -0.03 -3.06
CA VAL A 93 8.05 0.68 -4.29
C VAL A 93 6.90 0.74 -5.30
N ARG A 94 6.13 -0.35 -5.43
CA ARG A 94 4.96 -0.42 -6.31
C ARG A 94 3.88 0.59 -5.87
N GLU A 95 3.46 0.57 -4.62
CA GLU A 95 2.46 1.50 -4.07
C GLU A 95 2.90 2.95 -4.21
N LEU A 96 4.16 3.25 -3.87
CA LEU A 96 4.71 4.59 -4.01
C LEU A 96 4.69 5.08 -5.46
N HIS A 97 4.95 4.19 -6.42
CA HIS A 97 4.83 4.50 -7.85
C HIS A 97 3.37 4.71 -8.27
N GLU A 98 2.44 3.85 -7.84
CA GLU A 98 1.02 3.95 -8.18
C GLU A 98 0.36 5.21 -7.62
N GLU A 99 0.70 5.61 -6.39
CA GLU A 99 0.06 6.73 -5.70
C GLU A 99 0.71 8.08 -6.00
N LEU A 100 2.05 8.13 -6.10
CA LEU A 100 2.81 9.37 -6.23
C LEU A 100 3.66 9.45 -7.51
N GLY A 101 3.68 8.42 -8.35
CA GLY A 101 4.44 8.40 -9.61
C GLY A 101 5.96 8.26 -9.46
N PHE A 102 6.47 7.95 -8.27
CA PHE A 102 7.91 7.78 -8.05
C PHE A 102 8.45 6.52 -8.74
N ARG A 103 9.52 6.66 -9.53
CA ARG A 103 10.22 5.54 -10.16
C ARG A 103 11.56 5.27 -9.49
N TYR A 104 11.94 3.99 -9.43
CA TYR A 104 13.13 3.48 -8.75
C TYR A 104 14.47 4.07 -9.24
N HIS A 105 14.55 4.68 -10.43
CA HIS A 105 15.75 5.38 -10.90
C HIS A 105 16.22 6.55 -10.00
N ASN A 106 15.40 6.94 -9.00
CA ASN A 106 15.72 7.94 -7.98
C ASN A 106 16.08 7.33 -6.59
N LEU A 107 16.15 6.01 -6.44
CA LEU A 107 16.28 5.32 -5.14
C LEU A 107 17.62 4.60 -4.92
N GLU A 108 18.55 4.61 -5.87
CA GLU A 108 19.88 3.98 -5.72
C GLU A 108 20.74 4.61 -4.59
N ASN A 109 20.34 5.76 -4.06
CA ASN A 109 21.04 6.46 -2.98
C ASN A 109 20.63 5.98 -1.57
N PHE A 110 19.71 5.01 -1.43
CA PHE A 110 19.44 4.34 -0.14
C PHE A 110 20.28 3.07 0.00
N ARG A 111 21.61 3.22 -0.05
CA ARG A 111 22.50 2.20 0.54
C ARG A 111 22.66 2.53 2.02
N LYS A 112 22.51 1.50 2.85
CA LYS A 112 22.69 1.54 4.31
C LYS A 112 24.02 2.16 4.70
#